data_AF-A0A9D8KBJ1-F1
#
_entry.id   AF-A0A9D8KBJ1-F1
#
_cell.length_a   1.000
_cell.length_b   1.000
_cell.length_c   1.000
_cell.angle_alpha   90.00
_cell.angle_beta   90.00
_cell.angle_gamma   90.00
#
_symmetry.space_group_name_H-M   'P 1'
#
loop_
_entity.id
_entity.type
_entity.pdbx_description
1 polymer ?
#
loop_
_entity_poly.entity_id
_entity_poly.type
_entity_poly.pdbx_seq_one_letter_code
_entity_poly.pdbx_strand_id
1 'polypeptide(L)' 'MSKAQLTAFFAKVEADPALKLQVDAAADVGAIVAIALAEGFAFSPASLSRHLRG' A
#
# COMPACT_ATOMS: atom_id res chain seq x y z
N MET A 1 14.01 2.85 2.72
CA MET A 1 12.59 2.45 2.50
C MET A 1 12.50 0.93 2.53
N SER A 2 11.74 0.36 3.47
CA SER A 2 11.77 -1.08 3.73
C SER A 2 10.79 -1.85 2.83
N LYS A 3 11.32 -2.75 2.00
CA LYS A 3 10.52 -3.71 1.20
C LYS A 3 9.57 -4.54 2.09
N ALA A 4 9.98 -4.83 3.33
CA ALA A 4 9.19 -5.60 4.28
C ALA A 4 7.88 -4.91 4.68
N GLN A 5 7.88 -3.59 4.84
CA GLN A 5 6.65 -2.86 5.16
C GLN A 5 5.65 -2.83 4.00
N LEU A 6 6.17 -2.78 2.76
CA LEU A 6 5.32 -2.86 1.57
C LEU A 6 4.68 -4.24 1.46
N THR A 7 5.45 -5.33 1.62
CA THR A 7 4.89 -6.69 1.59
C THR A 7 3.91 -6.94 2.74
N ALA A 8 4.20 -6.46 3.95
CA ALA A 8 3.30 -6.59 5.09
C ALA A 8 1.99 -5.80 4.90
N PHE A 9 2.06 -4.60 4.31
CA PHE A 9 0.87 -3.83 3.96
C PHE A 9 -0.01 -4.60 2.97
N PHE A 10 0.54 -5.10 1.86
CA PHE A 10 -0.24 -5.86 0.89
C PHE A 10 -0.79 -7.18 1.45
N ALA A 11 -0.06 -7.85 2.34
CA ALA A 11 -0.60 -9.01 3.04
C ALA A 11 -1.82 -8.65 3.91
N LYS A 12 -1.81 -7.48 4.56
CA LYS A 12 -2.97 -6.96 5.30
C LYS A 12 -4.12 -6.58 4.37
N VAL A 13 -3.83 -5.93 3.24
CA VAL A 13 -4.81 -5.57 2.22
C VAL A 13 -5.54 -6.82 1.69
N GLU A 14 -4.82 -7.91 1.44
CA GLU A 14 -5.43 -9.17 0.99
C GLU A 14 -6.24 -9.87 2.09
N ALA A 15 -5.87 -9.68 3.37
CA ALA A 15 -6.58 -10.24 4.52
C ALA A 15 -7.80 -9.39 4.96
N ASP A 16 -7.88 -8.11 4.57
CA ASP A 16 -8.94 -7.18 4.95
C ASP A 16 -9.67 -6.63 3.71
N PRO A 17 -10.88 -7.15 3.41
CA PRO A 17 -11.67 -6.70 2.27
C PRO A 17 -12.04 -5.22 2.29
N ALA A 18 -12.19 -4.61 3.48
CA ALA A 18 -12.50 -3.19 3.59
C ALA A 18 -11.29 -2.34 3.23
N LEU A 19 -10.10 -2.75 3.68
CA LEU A 19 -8.84 -2.11 3.29
C LEU A 19 -8.55 -2.28 1.80
N LYS A 20 -8.85 -3.46 1.24
CA LYS A 20 -8.77 -3.72 -0.20
C LYS A 20 -9.63 -2.76 -1.01
N LEU A 21 -10.89 -2.55 -0.61
CA LEU A 21 -11.78 -1.59 -1.28
C LEU A 21 -11.23 -0.16 -1.22
N GLN A 22 -10.60 0.25 -0.12
CA GLN A 22 -9.99 1.59 -0.02
C GLN A 22 -8.77 1.75 -0.93
N VAL A 23 -7.92 0.72 -1.00
CA VAL A 23 -6.75 0.71 -1.88
C VAL A 23 -7.16 0.67 -3.36
N ASP A 24 -8.18 -0.12 -3.70
CA ASP A 24 -8.70 -0.21 -5.07
C ASP A 24 -9.42 1.07 -5.50
N ALA A 25 -10.04 1.80 -4.57
CA ALA A 25 -10.66 3.11 -4.82
C ALA A 25 -9.64 4.27 -4.86
N ALA A 26 -8.38 4.04 -4.51
CA ALA A 26 -7.36 5.06 -4.50
C ALA A 26 -6.99 5.48 -5.94
N ALA A 27 -7.10 6.78 -6.23
CA ALA A 27 -6.89 7.32 -7.57
C ALA A 27 -5.42 7.32 -8.04
N ASP A 28 -4.47 7.33 -7.09
CA ASP A 28 -3.05 7.36 -7.39
C ASP A 28 -2.19 6.66 -6.31
N VAL A 29 -0.90 6.51 -6.63
CA VAL A 29 0.11 5.90 -5.77
C VAL A 29 0.28 6.67 -4.44
N GLY A 30 0.07 7.99 -4.45
CA GLY A 30 0.14 8.83 -3.26
C GLY A 30 -0.99 8.54 -2.28
N ALA A 31 -2.21 8.36 -2.79
CA ALA A 31 -3.37 7.98 -2.00
C ALA A 31 -3.18 6.61 -1.31
N ILE A 32 -2.63 5.62 -2.02
CA ILE A 32 -2.31 4.31 -1.42
C ILE A 32 -1.25 4.43 -0.32
N VAL A 33 -0.22 5.27 -0.52
CA VAL A 33 0.80 5.53 0.52
C VAL A 33 0.19 6.23 1.74
N ALA A 34 -0.77 7.13 1.56
CA ALA A 34 -1.47 7.78 2.66
C ALA A 34 -2.33 6.79 3.46
N ILE A 35 -3.04 5.89 2.77
CA ILE A 35 -3.79 4.79 3.41
C ILE A 35 -2.84 3.89 4.21
N ALA A 36 -1.72 3.48 3.59
CA ALA A 36 -0.73 2.66 4.26
C ALA A 36 -0.14 3.33 5.51
N LEU A 37 0.12 4.64 5.43
CA LEU A 37 0.63 5.42 6.57
C LEU A 37 -0.38 5.45 7.71
N ALA A 38 -1.68 5.61 7.42
CA ALA A 38 -2.74 5.54 8.42
C ALA A 38 -2.83 4.16 9.09
N GLU A 39 -2.54 3.10 8.34
CA GLU A 39 -2.46 1.72 8.83
C GLU A 39 -1.14 1.39 9.56
N GLY A 40 -0.21 2.35 9.68
CA GLY A 40 1.07 2.21 10.36
C GLY A 40 2.23 1.68 9.49
N PHE A 41 2.04 1.61 8.17
CA PHE A 41 3.06 1.17 7.21
C PHE A 41 3.69 2.37 6.48
N ALA A 42 5.02 2.46 6.50
CA ALA A 42 5.75 3.58 5.90
C ALA A 42 6.62 3.13 4.72
N PHE A 43 6.17 3.40 3.50
CA PHE A 43 6.97 3.15 2.29
C PHE A 43 6.88 4.29 1.30
N SER A 44 7.87 4.39 0.41
CA SER A 44 7.87 5.46 -0.60
C SER A 44 6.90 5.15 -1.75
N PRO A 45 6.31 6.18 -2.37
CA PRO A 45 5.60 6.03 -3.65
C PRO A 45 6.46 5.32 -4.70
N ALA A 46 7.78 5.58 -4.75
CA ALA A 46 8.69 4.91 -5.68
C ALA A 46 8.82 3.40 -5.42
N SER A 47 8.73 2.95 -4.17
CA SER A 47 8.70 1.52 -3.82
C SER A 47 7.40 0.87 -4.29
N LEU A 48 6.27 1.56 -4.08
CA LEU A 48 4.95 1.12 -4.53
C LEU A 48 4.88 1.05 -6.06
N SER A 49 5.29 2.11 -6.76
CA SER A 49 5.30 2.13 -8.23
C SER A 49 6.22 1.08 -8.85
N ARG A 50 7.27 0.62 -8.15
CA ARG A 50 8.08 -0.52 -8.61
C ARG A 50 7.36 -1.84 -8.39
N HIS A 51 6.64 -1.98 -7.28
CA HIS A 51 5.86 -3.18 -6.98
C HIS A 51 4.67 -3.36 -7.93
N LEU A 52 4.00 -2.28 -8.32
CA LEU A 52 2.88 -2.34 -9.27
C LEU A 52 3.30 -2.58 -10.73
N ARG A 53 4.58 -2.39 -11.05
CA ARG A 53 5.14 -2.56 -12.40
C ARG A 53 5.82 -3.91 -12.63
N GLY A 54 6.04 -4.69 -11.57
CA GLY A 54 6.71 -5.99 -11.62
C GLY A 54 5.75 -7.11 -11.28
#